data_AF-A0A816MGI5-F1
#
_entry.id   AF-A0A816MGI5-F1
#
_cell.length_a   1.000
_cell.length_b   1.000
_cell.length_c   1.000
_cell.angle_alpha   90.00
_cell.angle_beta   90.00
_cell.angle_gamma   90.00
#
_symmetry.space_group_name_H-M   'P 1'
#
loop_
_entity.id
_entity.type
_entity.pdbx_description
1 polymer ?
#
loop_
_entity_poly.entity_id
_entity_poly.type
_entity_poly.pdbx_seq_one_letter_code
_entity_poly.pdbx_strand_id
1 'polypeptide(L)'
;MVQFFPSVLPCKIISVQVASNDMDTYQLCTTTAILFSRFKVLDLLKLSKCNFRDLRDVDSTTLPAMTFIQACKVYLSAGLITRTEACNCNGKCSTKKCRCRAAKVQCGTKCHSSKTK
;
A
#
# COMPACT_ATOMS: atom_id res chain seq x y z
N MET A 1 4.96 5.17 20.14
CA MET A 1 5.07 4.81 18.70
C MET A 1 3.77 4.13 18.28
N VAL A 2 2.87 4.82 17.59
CA VAL A 2 1.64 4.19 17.09
C VAL A 2 1.99 3.53 15.78
N GLN A 3 2.13 2.21 15.80
CA GLN A 3 2.40 1.41 14.61
C GLN A 3 1.12 1.39 13.78
N PHE A 4 0.99 2.34 12.86
CA PHE A 4 -0.11 2.37 11.89
C PHE A 4 0.05 1.17 10.95
N PHE A 5 -0.65 0.08 11.24
CA PHE A 5 -0.90 -0.96 10.25
C PHE A 5 -2.04 -0.47 9.37
N PRO A 6 -1.91 -0.50 8.03
CA PRO A 6 -3.04 -0.22 7.18
C PRO A 6 -4.06 -1.34 7.42
N SER A 7 -5.30 -0.98 7.76
CA SER A 7 -6.38 -1.95 7.96
C SER A 7 -6.82 -2.62 6.67
N VAL A 8 -6.37 -2.13 5.50
CA VAL A 8 -6.78 -2.61 4.18
C VAL A 8 -5.59 -2.59 3.22
N LEU A 9 -5.43 -3.65 2.45
CA LEU A 9 -4.39 -3.81 1.44
C LEU A 9 -5.04 -4.12 0.07
N PRO A 10 -4.83 -3.28 -0.96
CA PRO A 10 -5.32 -3.57 -2.30
C PRO A 10 -4.65 -4.83 -2.85
N CYS A 11 -5.46 -5.82 -3.23
CA CYS A 11 -4.98 -7.10 -3.76
C CYS A 11 -5.79 -7.53 -4.99
N LYS A 12 -5.18 -8.34 -5.85
CA LYS A 12 -5.82 -9.08 -6.94
C LYS A 12 -6.03 -10.53 -6.52
N ILE A 13 -7.20 -11.08 -6.84
CA ILE A 13 -7.49 -12.51 -6.64
C ILE A 13 -6.78 -13.30 -7.74
N ILE A 14 -5.96 -14.27 -7.35
CA ILE A 14 -5.22 -15.13 -8.29
C ILE A 14 -5.78 -16.54 -8.38
N SER A 15 -6.43 -17.03 -7.32
CA SER A 15 -7.05 -18.35 -7.31
C SER A 15 -8.18 -18.40 -6.29
N VAL A 16 -9.19 -19.21 -6.59
CA VAL A 16 -10.33 -19.52 -5.72
C VAL A 16 -10.28 -21.01 -5.41
N GLN A 17 -10.23 -21.35 -4.14
CA GLN A 17 -10.38 -22.72 -3.68
C GLN A 17 -11.80 -22.89 -3.15
N VAL A 18 -12.61 -23.60 -3.93
CA VAL A 18 -13.98 -23.95 -3.58
C VAL A 18 -13.95 -25.12 -2.61
N ALA A 19 -14.54 -24.94 -1.44
CA ALA A 19 -14.68 -26.01 -0.45
C ALA A 19 -16.11 -26.55 -0.53
N SER A 20 -16.26 -27.87 -0.68
CA SER A 20 -17.59 -28.49 -0.84
C SER A 20 -18.51 -28.30 0.37
N ASN A 21 -17.94 -28.03 1.57
CA ASN A 21 -18.64 -27.92 2.85
C ASN A 21 -18.23 -26.69 3.70
N ASP A 22 -17.39 -25.78 3.20
CA ASP A 22 -16.95 -24.56 3.91
C ASP A 22 -17.00 -23.36 2.95
N MET A 23 -16.79 -22.16 3.46
CA MET A 23 -16.71 -20.95 2.63
C MET A 23 -15.49 -20.98 1.72
N ASP A 24 -15.67 -20.54 0.47
CA ASP A 24 -14.61 -20.35 -0.50
C ASP A 24 -13.45 -19.54 0.08
N THR A 25 -12.24 -19.99 -0.21
CA THR A 25 -11.03 -19.29 0.19
C THR A 25 -10.29 -18.74 -1.02
N TYR A 26 -9.79 -17.54 -0.89
CA TYR A 26 -9.19 -16.76 -1.97
C TYR A 26 -7.69 -16.61 -1.73
N GLN A 27 -6.91 -16.93 -2.75
CA GLN A 27 -5.50 -16.60 -2.80
C GLN A 27 -5.34 -15.22 -3.45
N LEU A 28 -4.57 -14.35 -2.81
CA LEU A 28 -4.42 -12.95 -3.19
C LEU A 28 -2.97 -12.61 -3.53
N CYS A 29 -2.76 -11.67 -4.46
CA CYS A 29 -1.47 -11.03 -4.69
C CYS A 29 -1.57 -9.51 -4.63
N THR A 30 -0.46 -8.86 -4.27
CA THR A 30 -0.23 -7.43 -4.44
C THR A 30 0.57 -7.19 -5.73
N THR A 31 0.96 -5.94 -5.97
CA THR A 31 1.88 -5.60 -7.07
C THR A 31 3.29 -6.17 -6.89
N THR A 32 3.66 -6.60 -5.68
CA THR A 32 5.04 -7.00 -5.36
C THR A 32 5.17 -8.42 -4.81
N ALA A 33 4.07 -9.10 -4.48
CA ALA A 33 4.12 -10.44 -3.89
C ALA A 33 2.78 -11.17 -3.89
N ILE A 34 2.83 -12.49 -3.72
CA ILE A 34 1.69 -13.33 -3.39
C ILE A 34 1.55 -13.43 -1.87
N LEU A 35 0.34 -13.26 -1.35
CA LEU A 35 0.08 -13.48 0.07
C LEU A 35 0.08 -14.97 0.38
N PHE A 36 0.80 -15.39 1.42
CA PHE A 36 0.85 -16.79 1.86
C PHE A 36 -0.50 -17.28 2.38
N SER A 37 -1.19 -16.42 3.13
CA SER A 37 -2.49 -16.70 3.72
C SER A 37 -3.59 -16.73 2.66
N ARG A 38 -4.58 -17.60 2.87
CA ARG A 38 -5.86 -17.55 2.16
C ARG A 38 -6.87 -16.78 2.98
N PHE A 39 -7.78 -16.10 2.29
CA PHE A 39 -8.75 -15.21 2.89
C PHE A 39 -10.16 -15.67 2.58
N LYS A 40 -11.10 -15.47 3.50
CA LYS A 40 -12.52 -15.74 3.26
C LYS A 40 -13.15 -14.50 2.64
N VAL A 41 -14.32 -14.67 2.01
CA VAL A 41 -15.06 -13.53 1.42
C VAL A 41 -15.33 -12.40 2.42
N LEU A 42 -15.52 -12.74 3.71
CA LEU A 42 -15.74 -11.78 4.79
C LEU A 42 -14.52 -10.91 5.10
N ASP A 43 -13.32 -11.39 4.78
CA ASP A 43 -12.07 -10.64 4.95
C ASP A 43 -11.82 -9.68 3.77
N LEU A 44 -12.62 -9.78 2.70
CA LEU A 44 -12.44 -9.03 1.47
C LEU A 44 -13.37 -7.82 1.40
N LEU A 45 -12.79 -6.65 1.17
CA LEU A 45 -13.53 -5.45 0.79
C LEU A 45 -13.67 -5.38 -0.73
N LYS A 46 -14.90 -5.21 -1.21
CA LYS A 46 -15.17 -5.07 -2.65
C LYS A 46 -14.74 -3.69 -3.14
N LEU A 47 -13.58 -3.64 -3.79
CA LEU A 47 -13.01 -2.41 -4.34
C LEU A 47 -13.38 -2.14 -5.80
N SER A 48 -14.54 -2.61 -6.27
CA SER A 48 -14.93 -2.53 -7.70
C SER A 48 -15.06 -1.11 -8.25
N LYS A 49 -15.18 -0.09 -7.38
CA LYS A 49 -15.23 1.33 -7.75
C LYS A 49 -13.85 2.01 -7.75
N CYS A 50 -12.81 1.32 -7.29
CA CYS A 50 -11.45 1.84 -7.22
C CYS A 50 -10.65 1.39 -8.46
N ASN A 51 -9.84 2.29 -9.02
CA ASN A 51 -9.01 1.98 -10.18
C ASN A 51 -7.57 1.69 -9.75
N PHE A 52 -7.23 0.41 -9.63
CA PHE A 52 -5.86 -0.06 -9.36
C PHE A 52 -5.26 -0.63 -10.64
N ARG A 53 -4.74 0.25 -11.51
CA ARG A 53 -4.14 -0.15 -12.79
C ARG A 53 -2.97 -1.11 -12.57
N ASP A 54 -2.09 -0.77 -11.64
CA ASP A 54 -0.88 -1.54 -11.32
C ASP A 54 -1.18 -2.97 -10.88
N LEU A 55 -2.35 -3.23 -10.28
CA LEU A 55 -2.77 -4.58 -9.88
C LEU A 55 -3.30 -5.43 -11.04
N ARG A 56 -3.81 -4.82 -12.12
CA ARG A 56 -4.35 -5.56 -13.26
C ARG A 56 -3.25 -6.26 -14.04
N ASP A 57 -2.17 -5.53 -14.27
CA ASP A 57 -1.02 -5.93 -15.11
C ASP A 57 0.00 -6.80 -14.36
N VAL A 58 -0.30 -7.18 -13.11
CA VAL A 58 0.55 -8.08 -12.31
C VAL A 58 0.54 -9.48 -12.92
N ASP A 59 1.73 -9.93 -13.33
CA ASP A 59 2.04 -11.32 -13.56
C ASP A 59 2.32 -12.02 -12.22
N SER A 60 1.39 -12.85 -11.77
CA SER A 60 1.50 -13.56 -10.50
C SER A 60 2.49 -14.72 -10.52
N THR A 61 3.02 -15.12 -11.67
CA THR A 61 3.89 -16.31 -11.77
C THR A 61 5.32 -16.07 -11.29
N THR A 62 5.76 -14.81 -11.26
CA THR A 62 7.14 -14.41 -10.94
C THR A 62 7.27 -13.75 -9.56
N LEU A 63 6.15 -13.58 -8.85
CA LEU A 63 6.12 -12.85 -7.58
C LEU A 63 6.57 -13.72 -6.39
N PRO A 64 7.37 -13.16 -5.47
CA PRO A 64 7.73 -13.85 -4.24
C PRO A 64 6.51 -14.01 -3.33
N ALA A 65 6.52 -15.03 -2.46
CA ALA A 65 5.51 -15.19 -1.43
C ALA A 65 5.84 -14.35 -0.18
N MET A 66 4.82 -13.75 0.45
CA MET A 66 4.99 -12.99 1.69
C MET A 66 3.77 -13.08 2.61
N THR A 67 3.95 -12.76 3.90
CA THR A 67 2.82 -12.62 4.83
C THR A 67 2.06 -11.31 4.60
N PHE A 68 0.78 -11.27 4.99
CA PHE A 68 -0.04 -10.05 4.93
C PHE A 68 0.64 -8.86 5.62
N ILE A 69 1.21 -9.07 6.80
CA ILE A 69 1.88 -8.02 7.58
C ILE A 69 3.09 -7.46 6.81
N GLN A 70 3.90 -8.33 6.20
CA GLN A 70 5.03 -7.88 5.40
C GLN A 70 4.56 -7.12 4.15
N ALA A 71 3.49 -7.58 3.50
CA ALA A 71 2.90 -6.92 2.34
C ALA A 71 2.42 -5.51 2.69
N CYS A 72 1.74 -5.37 3.83
CA CYS A 72 1.33 -4.08 4.37
C CYS A 72 2.53 -3.16 4.63
N LYS A 73 3.62 -3.68 5.21
CA LYS A 73 4.85 -2.90 5.43
C LYS A 73 5.45 -2.42 4.12
N VAL A 74 5.55 -3.29 3.11
CA VAL A 74 6.09 -2.93 1.79
C VAL A 74 5.18 -1.90 1.11
N TYR A 75 3.87 -2.08 1.15
CA TYR A 75 2.90 -1.15 0.59
C TYR A 75 3.00 0.26 1.21
N LEU A 76 3.14 0.33 2.53
CA LEU A 76 3.39 1.60 3.22
C LEU A 76 4.75 2.20 2.87
N SER A 77 5.80 1.37 2.80
CA SER A 77 7.17 1.79 2.54
C SER A 77 7.38 2.25 1.09
N ALA A 78 6.62 1.67 0.14
CA ALA A 78 6.63 2.02 -1.27
C ALA A 78 6.00 3.40 -1.55
N GLY A 79 5.36 4.01 -0.56
CA GLY A 79 4.97 5.42 -0.56
C GLY A 79 3.64 5.74 -1.24
N LEU A 80 2.70 4.79 -1.32
CA LEU A 80 1.32 5.13 -1.69
C LEU A 80 0.57 5.93 -0.60
N ILE A 81 1.12 5.94 0.63
CA ILE A 81 0.86 7.01 1.60
C ILE A 81 2.12 7.91 1.62
N THR A 82 2.10 8.97 0.82
CA THR A 82 3.12 10.04 0.77
C THR A 82 4.48 9.74 0.11
N ARG A 83 4.50 9.38 -1.18
CA ARG A 83 5.60 9.81 -2.08
C ARG A 83 5.50 11.29 -2.41
N THR A 84 5.36 12.13 -1.39
CA THR A 84 5.70 13.52 -1.56
C THR A 84 7.14 13.61 -1.14
N GLU A 85 8.03 13.71 -2.13
CA GLU A 85 9.45 13.90 -1.90
C GLU A 85 9.64 14.90 -0.77
N ALA A 86 10.40 14.49 0.24
CA ALA A 86 10.65 15.30 1.41
C ALA A 86 11.12 16.69 0.96
N CYS A 87 10.39 17.73 1.36
CA CYS A 87 10.80 19.08 0.97
C CYS A 87 11.99 19.53 1.81
N ASN A 88 12.92 20.23 1.19
CA ASN A 88 14.07 20.85 1.85
C ASN A 88 13.92 22.38 1.91
N CYS A 89 12.69 22.88 2.12
CA CYS A 89 12.47 24.32 2.13
C CYS A 89 13.25 24.99 3.27
N ASN A 90 13.78 26.19 3.02
CA ASN A 90 14.56 26.91 4.03
C ASN A 90 13.68 27.62 5.08
N GLY A 91 12.38 27.76 4.84
CA GLY A 91 11.44 28.43 5.72
C GLY A 91 10.07 27.74 5.72
N LYS A 92 9.03 28.46 6.18
CA LYS A 92 7.67 27.93 6.30
C LYS A 92 7.15 27.41 4.95
N CYS A 93 6.64 26.19 4.93
CA CYS A 93 6.07 25.51 3.77
C CYS A 93 4.66 26.03 3.37
N SER A 94 4.48 27.35 3.36
CA SER A 94 3.20 28.02 3.09
C SER A 94 2.97 28.31 1.60
N THR A 95 4.03 28.36 0.80
CA THR A 95 3.96 28.76 -0.62
C THR A 95 3.91 27.55 -1.54
N LYS A 96 3.42 27.75 -2.78
CA LYS A 96 3.41 26.73 -3.84
C LYS A 96 4.82 26.29 -4.29
N LYS A 97 5.89 26.95 -3.82
CA LYS A 97 7.29 26.52 -4.03
C LYS A 97 7.65 25.27 -3.22
N CYS A 98 6.92 24.99 -2.13
CA CYS A 98 7.10 23.76 -1.38
C CYS A 98 6.40 22.59 -2.10
N ARG A 99 7.14 21.51 -2.38
CA ARG A 99 6.60 20.30 -3.03
C ARG A 99 5.45 19.67 -2.23
N CYS A 100 5.56 19.65 -0.89
CA CYS A 100 4.48 19.17 -0.02
C CYS A 100 3.20 20.01 -0.16
N ARG A 101 3.34 21.34 -0.13
CA ARG A 101 2.21 22.26 -0.27
C ARG A 101 1.60 22.21 -1.68
N ALA A 102 2.41 22.10 -2.72
CA ALA A 102 1.96 21.95 -4.10
C ALA A 102 1.14 20.67 -4.29
N ALA A 103 1.58 19.58 -3.68
CA ALA A 103 0.86 18.30 -3.64
C ALA A 103 -0.31 18.28 -2.64
N LYS A 104 -0.63 19.42 -1.98
CA LYS A 104 -1.69 19.56 -0.97
C LYS A 104 -1.58 18.57 0.21
N VAL A 105 -0.36 18.18 0.57
CA VAL A 105 -0.10 17.33 1.74
C VAL A 105 0.66 18.12 2.83
N GLN A 106 0.53 17.68 4.07
CA GLN A 106 1.36 18.19 5.17
C GLN A 106 2.80 17.66 5.06
N CYS A 107 3.76 18.44 5.56
CA CYS A 107 5.15 18.02 5.62
C CYS A 107 5.29 16.85 6.61
N GLY A 108 5.86 15.74 6.15
CA GLY A 108 6.17 14.60 7.01
C GLY A 108 7.48 14.78 7.78
N THR A 109 7.76 13.86 8.71
CA THR A 109 8.96 13.86 9.57
C THR A 109 10.30 13.79 8.82
N LYS A 110 10.28 13.39 7.54
CA LYS A 110 11.46 13.36 6.66
C LYS A 110 11.76 14.71 6.00
N CYS A 111 10.81 15.66 5.98
CA CYS A 111 11.03 17.01 5.44
C CYS A 111 12.01 17.78 6.32
N HIS A 112 12.89 18.57 5.71
CA HIS A 112 13.92 19.35 6.41
C HIS A 112 14.91 18.51 7.25
N SER A 113 14.97 17.19 7.01
CA SER A 113 15.85 16.28 7.75
C SER A 113 17.34 16.59 7.61
N SER A 114 17.75 17.28 6.53
CA SER A 114 19.13 17.71 6.32
C SER A 114 19.51 19.02 7.03
N LYS A 115 18.65 19.55 7.92
CA LYS A 115 18.86 20.84 8.61
C LYS A 115 18.97 20.75 10.12
N THR A 116 19.13 19.55 10.67
CA THR A 116 19.56 19.39 12.07
C THR A 116 21.08 19.58 12.13
N LYS A 117 21.51 20.84 12.18
CA LYS A 117 22.82 21.22 12.68
C LYS A 117 22.72 22.59 13.34
#